data_AF-A0A257S2X1-F1
#
_entry.id   AF-A0A257S2X1-F1
#
_cell.length_a   1.000
_cell.length_b   1.000
_cell.length_c   1.000
_cell.angle_alpha   90.00
_cell.angle_beta   90.00
_cell.angle_gamma   90.00
#
_symmetry.space_group_name_H-M   'P 1'
#
loop_
_entity.id
_entity.type
_entity.pdbx_description
1 polymer ?
#
loop_
_entity_poly.entity_id
_entity_poly.type
_entity_poly.pdbx_seq_one_letter_code
_entity_poly.pdbx_strand_id
1 'polypeptide(L)'
;DGMMEIVAEDTVNYLVFNNGAVQRAFLSTTHHGTTVDRVAKLFAREGKAEGTQVRRWSGLEPLPTQAPPALLQAYRELTAGLVERLVADGREGAPAIAEQARQNLMAQHPPMGGFSFNGRPTDDIIADTPELTAAVGAWLKEVLFAGTDLEASSPEAVLHDLTWGRRHMFQSAGLYERLPWKVL
;
A
#
# COMPACT_ATOMS: atom_id res chain seq x y z
N ASP A 1 24.60 6.28 1.81
CA ASP A 1 24.26 5.24 2.79
C ASP A 1 23.92 3.94 2.11
N GLY A 2 23.98 2.84 2.85
CA GLY A 2 23.70 1.50 2.33
C GLY A 2 24.74 0.48 2.76
N MET A 3 24.75 -0.66 2.08
CA MET A 3 25.64 -1.77 2.38
C MET A 3 26.49 -2.11 1.16
N MET A 4 27.76 -2.43 1.39
CA MET A 4 28.68 -2.91 0.36
C MET A 4 29.06 -4.34 0.69
N GLU A 5 28.89 -5.23 -0.28
CA GLU A 5 29.36 -6.61 -0.24
C GLU A 5 30.66 -6.70 -1.01
N ILE A 6 31.68 -7.30 -0.41
CA ILE A 6 32.99 -7.55 -1.00
C ILE A 6 33.23 -9.06 -0.94
N VAL A 7 33.25 -9.69 -2.10
CA VAL A 7 33.58 -11.11 -2.26
C VAL A 7 35.03 -11.23 -2.69
N ALA A 8 35.86 -11.90 -1.90
CA ALA A 8 37.28 -12.14 -2.18
C ALA A 8 37.70 -13.51 -1.61
N GLU A 9 38.41 -14.31 -2.40
CA GLU A 9 38.96 -15.63 -1.98
C GLU A 9 37.92 -16.53 -1.29
N ASP A 10 36.75 -16.71 -1.92
CA ASP A 10 35.60 -17.46 -1.37
C ASP A 10 35.04 -16.94 -0.04
N THR A 11 35.44 -15.73 0.37
CA THR A 11 34.90 -15.07 1.55
C THR A 11 34.04 -13.88 1.19
N VAL A 12 33.00 -13.65 1.99
CA VAL A 12 32.06 -12.54 1.83
C VAL A 12 32.20 -11.58 3.01
N ASN A 13 32.40 -10.31 2.70
CA ASN A 13 32.61 -9.24 3.67
C ASN A 13 31.57 -8.14 3.44
N TYR A 14 31.04 -7.56 4.52
CA TYR A 14 30.01 -6.53 4.45
C TYR A 14 30.44 -5.25 5.15
N LEU A 15 30.24 -4.12 4.49
CA LEU A 15 30.44 -2.78 5.06
C LEU A 15 29.11 -2.03 5.08
N VAL A 16 28.76 -1.46 6.22
CA VAL A 16 27.57 -0.61 6.36
C VAL A 16 28.00 0.84 6.41
N PHE A 17 27.44 1.66 5.53
CA PHE A 17 27.74 3.07 5.38
C PHE A 17 26.58 3.94 5.89
N ASN A 18 26.94 4.96 6.68
CA ASN A 18 26.04 6.04 7.12
C ASN A 18 26.73 7.40 6.97
N ASN A 19 26.09 8.35 6.32
CA ASN A 19 26.60 9.64 5.85
C ASN A 19 27.98 9.53 5.16
N GLY A 20 28.15 8.50 4.34
CA GLY A 20 29.40 8.25 3.61
C GLY A 20 30.55 7.66 4.45
N ALA A 21 30.36 7.46 5.76
CA ALA A 21 31.34 6.82 6.64
C ALA A 21 30.98 5.34 6.88
N VAL A 22 32.01 4.49 7.06
CA VAL A 22 31.80 3.08 7.46
C VAL A 22 31.39 3.05 8.93
N GLN A 23 30.14 2.72 9.20
CA GLN A 23 29.60 2.60 10.55
C GLN A 23 29.88 1.22 11.16
N ARG A 24 29.80 0.16 10.35
CA ARG A 24 30.04 -1.23 10.76
C ARG A 24 30.72 -2.01 9.65
N ALA A 25 31.49 -3.02 10.03
CA ALA A 25 32.12 -3.97 9.12
C ALA A 25 31.98 -5.38 9.68
N PHE A 26 31.55 -6.31 8.82
CA PHE A 26 31.48 -7.74 9.08
C PHE A 26 32.46 -8.41 8.13
N LEU A 27 33.65 -8.73 8.63
CA LEU A 27 34.73 -9.27 7.83
C LEU A 27 34.90 -10.75 8.17
N SER A 28 35.12 -11.57 7.15
CA SER A 28 35.35 -13.01 7.27
C SER A 28 36.68 -13.34 7.95
N THR A 29 37.65 -12.43 7.86
CA THR A 29 39.01 -12.61 8.40
C THR A 29 39.22 -11.83 9.69
N THR A 30 39.77 -12.49 10.70
CA THR A 30 40.23 -11.86 11.96
C THR A 30 41.63 -11.27 11.79
N HIS A 31 41.76 -10.23 10.96
CA HIS A 31 42.98 -9.44 10.93
C HIS A 31 43.00 -8.42 12.07
N HIS A 32 44.19 -8.11 12.60
CA HIS A 32 44.39 -7.05 13.60
C HIS A 32 44.57 -5.68 12.91
N GLY A 33 44.06 -4.62 13.53
CA GLY A 33 44.11 -3.25 13.02
C GLY A 33 42.76 -2.54 13.04
N THR A 34 42.71 -1.31 12.54
CA THR A 34 41.46 -0.55 12.42
C THR A 34 40.56 -1.16 11.35
N THR A 35 39.27 -0.79 11.31
CA THR A 35 38.36 -1.24 10.24
C THR A 35 38.85 -0.84 8.86
N VAL A 36 39.45 0.36 8.73
CA VAL A 36 40.02 0.83 7.46
C VAL A 36 41.20 -0.04 7.03
N ASP A 37 42.10 -0.38 7.95
CA ASP A 37 43.27 -1.22 7.64
C ASP A 37 42.84 -2.63 7.18
N ARG A 38 41.83 -3.19 7.83
CA ARG A 38 41.31 -4.52 7.51
C ARG A 38 40.61 -4.55 6.15
N VAL A 39 39.87 -3.50 5.80
CA VAL A 39 39.26 -3.35 4.47
C VAL A 39 40.32 -3.10 3.41
N ALA A 40 41.32 -2.25 3.67
CA ALA A 40 42.41 -1.97 2.73
C ALA A 40 43.18 -3.25 2.35
N LYS A 41 43.34 -4.19 3.29
CA LYS A 41 43.94 -5.50 3.04
C LYS A 41 43.16 -6.36 2.06
N LEU A 42 41.82 -6.27 2.03
CA LEU A 42 41.00 -6.98 1.04
C LEU A 42 41.27 -6.50 -0.40
N PHE A 43 41.87 -5.31 -0.58
CA PHE A 43 42.22 -4.74 -1.87
C PHE A 43 43.74 -4.69 -2.13
N ALA A 44 44.56 -5.20 -1.20
CA ALA A 44 46.01 -5.15 -1.31
C ALA A 44 46.52 -6.08 -2.43
N ARG A 45 47.55 -5.63 -3.15
CA ARG A 45 48.08 -6.29 -4.36
C ARG A 45 48.58 -7.72 -4.15
N GLU A 46 49.01 -8.07 -2.93
CA GLU A 46 49.44 -9.43 -2.56
C GLU A 46 48.27 -10.43 -2.49
N GLY A 47 47.04 -9.92 -2.41
CA GLY A 47 45.78 -10.67 -2.44
C GLY A 47 44.84 -10.13 -3.52
N LYS A 48 45.36 -9.75 -4.70
CA LYS A 48 44.52 -9.69 -5.91
C LYS A 48 44.11 -11.12 -6.25
N ALA A 49 43.17 -11.67 -5.49
CA ALA A 49 42.43 -12.82 -5.92
C ALA A 49 41.80 -12.43 -7.26
N GLU A 50 42.18 -13.13 -8.32
CA GLU A 50 41.41 -13.12 -9.54
C GLU A 50 39.94 -13.37 -9.15
N GLY A 51 39.06 -12.39 -9.40
CA GLY A 51 37.64 -12.50 -9.05
C GLY A 51 37.17 -11.75 -7.81
N THR A 52 37.91 -10.77 -7.27
CA THR A 52 37.33 -9.86 -6.26
C THR A 52 36.12 -9.13 -6.83
N GLN A 53 34.93 -9.31 -6.23
CA GLN A 53 33.69 -8.65 -6.64
C GLN A 53 33.22 -7.67 -5.57
N VAL A 54 32.79 -6.50 -5.99
CA VAL A 54 32.20 -5.49 -5.10
C VAL A 54 30.78 -5.21 -5.59
N ARG A 55 29.81 -5.36 -4.70
CA ARG A 55 28.41 -5.00 -4.95
C ARG A 55 27.97 -3.94 -3.96
N ARG A 56 27.30 -2.91 -4.46
CA ARG A 56 26.69 -1.88 -3.63
C ARG A 56 25.19 -2.10 -3.61
N TRP A 57 24.65 -2.17 -2.40
CA TRP A 57 23.24 -2.14 -2.11
C TRP A 57 22.92 -0.75 -1.58
N SER A 58 22.15 0.03 -2.35
CA SER A 58 21.49 1.22 -1.78
C SER A 58 20.63 0.77 -0.60
N GLY A 59 20.52 1.60 0.44
CA GLY A 59 19.59 1.32 1.53
C GLY A 59 18.21 0.97 0.96
N LEU A 60 17.52 0.01 1.57
CA LEU A 60 16.15 -0.30 1.20
C LEU A 60 15.33 0.98 1.34
N GLU A 61 14.55 1.31 0.31
CA GLU A 61 13.56 2.37 0.45
C GLU A 61 12.59 1.97 1.57
N PRO A 62 12.15 2.92 2.41
CA PRO A 62 11.15 2.62 3.42
C PRO A 62 9.91 2.05 2.72
N LEU A 63 9.34 0.99 3.30
CA LEU A 63 8.09 0.43 2.80
C LEU A 63 7.03 1.55 2.76
N PRO A 64 6.20 1.60 1.71
CA PRO A 64 5.13 2.59 1.64
C PRO A 64 4.23 2.43 2.86
N THR A 65 3.74 3.55 3.39
CA THR A 65 2.77 3.52 4.48
C THR A 65 1.47 2.93 3.93
N GLN A 66 0.96 1.88 4.57
CA GLN A 66 -0.26 1.20 4.14
C GLN A 66 -1.39 1.43 5.15
N ALA A 67 -2.62 1.51 4.64
CA ALA A 67 -3.81 1.53 5.46
C ALA A 67 -3.89 0.26 6.33
N PRO A 68 -4.39 0.34 7.57
CA PRO A 68 -4.55 -0.83 8.42
C PRO A 68 -5.42 -1.91 7.73
N PRO A 69 -5.04 -3.21 7.79
CA PRO A 69 -5.79 -4.29 7.13
C PRO A 69 -7.27 -4.35 7.54
N ALA A 70 -7.59 -4.02 8.80
CA ALA A 70 -8.96 -3.96 9.28
C ALA A 70 -9.80 -2.88 8.58
N LEU A 71 -9.21 -1.73 8.26
CA LEU A 71 -9.89 -0.66 7.53
C LEU A 71 -10.13 -1.07 6.08
N LEU A 72 -9.13 -1.71 5.45
CA LEU A 72 -9.27 -2.23 4.10
C LEU A 72 -10.42 -3.24 4.00
N GLN A 73 -10.47 -4.20 4.94
CA GLN A 73 -11.55 -5.17 5.01
C GLN A 73 -12.92 -4.50 5.23
N ALA A 74 -12.97 -3.50 6.12
CA ALA A 74 -14.20 -2.74 6.37
C ALA A 74 -14.70 -2.00 5.12
N TYR A 75 -13.80 -1.45 4.30
CA TYR A 75 -14.20 -0.85 3.03
C TYR A 75 -14.67 -1.87 2.00
N ARG A 76 -14.01 -3.04 1.90
CA ARG A 76 -14.49 -4.12 1.02
C ARG A 76 -15.92 -4.51 1.37
N GLU A 77 -16.18 -4.76 2.66
CA GLU A 77 -17.51 -5.09 3.15
C GLU A 77 -18.52 -3.96 2.93
N LEU A 78 -18.15 -2.70 3.15
CA LEU A 78 -19.01 -1.55 2.89
C LEU A 78 -19.42 -1.47 1.41
N THR A 79 -18.44 -1.57 0.50
CA THR A 79 -18.70 -1.48 -0.95
C THR A 79 -19.51 -2.66 -1.47
N ALA A 80 -19.26 -3.89 -1.00
CA ALA A 80 -20.05 -5.06 -1.33
C ALA A 80 -21.47 -4.94 -0.78
N GLY A 81 -21.62 -4.58 0.49
CA GLY A 81 -22.93 -4.40 1.15
C GLY A 81 -23.79 -3.33 0.48
N LEU A 82 -23.18 -2.25 -0.03
CA LEU A 82 -23.92 -1.26 -0.83
C LEU A 82 -24.48 -1.89 -2.12
N VAL A 83 -23.65 -2.61 -2.88
CA VAL A 83 -24.08 -3.23 -4.13
C VAL A 83 -25.18 -4.27 -3.88
N GLU A 84 -24.98 -5.12 -2.86
CA GLU A 84 -25.97 -6.12 -2.44
C GLU A 84 -27.29 -5.47 -2.04
N ARG A 85 -27.24 -4.36 -1.29
CA ARG A 85 -28.44 -3.63 -0.88
C ARG A 85 -29.18 -3.06 -2.09
N LEU A 86 -28.48 -2.44 -3.04
CA LEU A 86 -29.10 -1.90 -4.25
C LEU A 86 -29.78 -3.00 -5.07
N VAL A 87 -29.15 -4.18 -5.20
CA VAL A 87 -29.77 -5.34 -5.85
C VAL A 87 -31.02 -5.79 -5.10
N ALA A 88 -30.96 -5.88 -3.77
CA ALA A 88 -32.12 -6.24 -2.94
C ALA A 88 -33.28 -5.23 -3.06
N ASP A 89 -32.97 -3.95 -3.30
CA ASP A 89 -33.93 -2.88 -3.55
C ASP A 89 -34.41 -2.85 -5.03
N GLY A 90 -34.10 -3.89 -5.82
CA GLY A 90 -34.59 -4.08 -7.19
C GLY A 90 -33.69 -3.53 -8.30
N ARG A 91 -32.47 -3.07 -7.99
CA ARG A 91 -31.51 -2.55 -8.97
C ARG A 91 -30.57 -3.64 -9.46
N GLU A 92 -31.06 -4.55 -10.30
CA GLU A 92 -30.25 -5.66 -10.84
C GLU A 92 -28.98 -5.20 -11.59
N GLY A 93 -28.99 -3.98 -12.15
CA GLY A 93 -27.84 -3.36 -12.81
C GLY A 93 -26.76 -2.79 -11.89
N ALA A 94 -26.97 -2.78 -10.57
CA ALA A 94 -26.05 -2.16 -9.61
C ALA A 94 -24.60 -2.69 -9.68
N PRO A 95 -24.33 -4.01 -9.84
CA PRO A 95 -22.97 -4.51 -9.99
C PRO A 95 -22.24 -3.95 -11.22
N ALA A 96 -22.96 -3.76 -12.34
CA ALA A 96 -22.38 -3.19 -13.56
C ALA A 96 -22.08 -1.70 -13.39
N ILE A 97 -22.98 -0.95 -12.74
CA ILE A 97 -22.78 0.47 -12.41
C ILE A 97 -21.56 0.62 -11.48
N ALA A 98 -21.47 -0.21 -10.45
CA ALA A 98 -20.37 -0.26 -9.51
C ALA A 98 -19.01 -0.53 -10.17
N GLU A 99 -18.96 -1.50 -11.07
CA GLU A 99 -17.74 -1.82 -11.82
C GLU A 99 -17.37 -0.71 -12.80
N GLN A 100 -18.35 -0.08 -13.45
CA GLN A 100 -18.09 1.06 -14.34
C GLN A 100 -17.53 2.27 -13.57
N ALA A 101 -18.13 2.60 -12.42
CA ALA A 101 -17.64 3.66 -11.54
C ALA A 101 -16.20 3.39 -11.10
N ARG A 102 -15.90 2.14 -10.72
CA ARG A 102 -14.55 1.69 -10.35
C ARG A 102 -13.56 1.95 -11.48
N GLN A 103 -13.88 1.52 -12.71
CA GLN A 103 -13.02 1.69 -13.88
C GLN A 103 -12.75 3.17 -14.20
N ASN A 104 -13.79 4.02 -14.12
CA ASN A 104 -13.66 5.45 -14.37
C ASN A 104 -12.74 6.14 -13.36
N LEU A 105 -12.73 5.67 -12.10
CA LEU A 105 -11.95 6.26 -11.02
C LEU A 105 -10.50 5.77 -10.95
N MET A 106 -10.14 4.65 -11.60
CA MET A 106 -8.80 4.06 -11.47
C MET A 106 -7.66 5.02 -11.82
N ALA A 107 -7.85 5.91 -12.80
CA ALA A 107 -6.81 6.84 -13.23
C ALA A 107 -6.47 7.90 -12.14
N GLN A 108 -7.45 8.26 -11.31
CA GLN A 108 -7.31 9.26 -10.25
C GLN A 108 -7.14 8.62 -8.85
N HIS A 109 -7.64 7.40 -8.71
CA HIS A 109 -7.65 6.62 -7.49
C HIS A 109 -7.15 5.19 -7.77
N PRO A 110 -5.83 4.99 -7.91
CA PRO A 110 -5.22 3.69 -8.13
C PRO A 110 -5.68 2.56 -7.17
N PRO A 111 -6.00 2.82 -5.87
CA PRO A 111 -6.47 1.77 -4.96
C PRO A 111 -7.75 1.04 -5.44
N MET A 112 -8.52 1.64 -6.34
CA MET A 112 -9.68 1.00 -6.98
C MET A 112 -9.34 -0.23 -7.83
N GLY A 113 -8.07 -0.43 -8.19
CA GLY A 113 -7.60 -1.67 -8.81
C GLY A 113 -7.80 -2.91 -7.94
N GLY A 114 -7.82 -2.75 -6.62
CA GLY A 114 -8.03 -3.86 -5.69
C GLY A 114 -9.47 -4.18 -5.34
N PHE A 115 -10.46 -3.46 -5.91
CA PHE A 115 -11.89 -3.74 -5.72
C PHE A 115 -12.49 -4.45 -6.94
N SER A 116 -13.55 -5.23 -6.74
CA SER A 116 -14.21 -5.99 -7.82
C SER A 116 -15.69 -6.13 -7.50
N PHE A 117 -16.53 -5.84 -8.48
CA PHE A 117 -17.99 -5.91 -8.36
C PHE A 117 -18.62 -6.85 -9.41
N ASN A 118 -17.78 -7.54 -10.19
CA ASN A 118 -18.18 -8.49 -11.22
C ASN A 118 -17.48 -9.86 -11.08
N GLY A 119 -16.82 -10.11 -9.95
CA GLY A 119 -16.11 -11.37 -9.69
C GLY A 119 -14.73 -11.48 -10.34
N ARG A 120 -14.18 -10.41 -10.94
CA ARG A 120 -12.80 -10.42 -11.45
C ARG A 120 -11.79 -10.59 -10.31
N PRO A 121 -10.60 -11.18 -10.58
CA PRO A 121 -9.46 -11.10 -9.68
C PRO A 121 -9.08 -9.64 -9.37
N THR A 122 -8.68 -9.40 -8.13
CA THR A 122 -8.28 -8.07 -7.62
C THR A 122 -6.79 -8.01 -7.35
N ASP A 123 -6.19 -6.86 -7.62
CA ASP A 123 -4.81 -6.58 -7.24
C ASP A 123 -4.69 -6.27 -5.74
N ASP A 124 -3.47 -6.34 -5.21
CA ASP A 124 -3.17 -5.87 -3.87
C ASP A 124 -3.32 -4.35 -3.77
N ILE A 125 -3.84 -3.88 -2.64
CA ILE A 125 -4.02 -2.45 -2.38
C ILE A 125 -2.80 -1.94 -1.63
N ILE A 126 -1.99 -1.14 -2.32
CA ILE A 126 -0.85 -0.43 -1.75
C ILE A 126 -1.23 1.05 -1.67
N ALA A 127 -1.86 1.43 -0.57
CA ALA A 127 -2.40 2.77 -0.36
C ALA A 127 -2.38 3.10 1.13
N ASP A 128 -2.15 4.36 1.48
CA ASP A 128 -2.33 4.84 2.85
C ASP A 128 -3.82 5.06 3.18
N THR A 129 -4.11 5.35 4.45
CA THR A 129 -5.49 5.58 4.92
C THR A 129 -6.19 6.74 4.17
N PRO A 130 -5.58 7.94 4.02
CA PRO A 130 -6.15 9.03 3.24
C PRO A 130 -6.48 8.66 1.78
N GLU A 131 -5.56 8.00 1.08
CA GLU A 131 -5.70 7.64 -0.33
C GLU A 131 -6.82 6.62 -0.52
N LEU A 132 -6.84 5.56 0.31
CA LEU A 132 -7.88 4.53 0.28
C LEU A 132 -9.27 5.13 0.59
N THR A 133 -9.34 5.98 1.62
CA THR A 133 -10.59 6.64 2.03
C THR A 133 -11.12 7.57 0.93
N ALA A 134 -10.24 8.34 0.28
CA ALA A 134 -10.62 9.21 -0.83
C ALA A 134 -11.15 8.40 -2.02
N ALA A 135 -10.49 7.29 -2.35
CA ALA A 135 -10.90 6.40 -3.44
C ALA A 135 -12.29 5.78 -3.19
N VAL A 136 -12.51 5.25 -1.98
CA VAL A 136 -13.80 4.65 -1.60
C VAL A 136 -14.91 5.72 -1.51
N GLY A 137 -14.62 6.90 -0.96
CA GLY A 137 -15.56 8.01 -0.90
C GLY A 137 -16.01 8.47 -2.29
N ALA A 138 -15.07 8.61 -3.24
CA ALA A 138 -15.39 8.93 -4.63
C ALA A 138 -16.25 7.85 -5.28
N TRP A 139 -15.93 6.57 -5.06
CA TRP A 139 -16.71 5.45 -5.60
C TRP A 139 -18.12 5.40 -5.03
N LEU A 140 -18.28 5.56 -3.70
CA LEU A 140 -19.59 5.60 -3.04
C LEU A 140 -20.46 6.72 -3.63
N LYS A 141 -19.86 7.88 -3.88
CA LYS A 141 -20.55 9.01 -4.51
C LYS A 141 -21.08 8.67 -5.90
N GLU A 142 -20.23 8.12 -6.78
CA GLU A 142 -20.63 7.74 -8.14
C GLU A 142 -21.74 6.69 -8.14
N VAL A 143 -21.60 5.65 -7.31
CA VAL A 143 -22.58 4.54 -7.27
C VAL A 143 -23.91 4.99 -6.70
N LEU A 144 -23.92 5.77 -5.62
CA LEU A 144 -25.17 6.26 -5.06
C LEU A 144 -25.85 7.24 -6.03
N PHE A 145 -25.12 8.16 -6.68
CA PHE A 145 -25.76 9.03 -7.67
C PHE A 145 -26.33 8.30 -8.89
N ALA A 146 -25.68 7.22 -9.34
CA ALA A 146 -26.14 6.46 -10.49
C ALA A 146 -27.19 5.38 -10.13
N GLY A 147 -27.19 4.90 -8.88
CA GLY A 147 -27.88 3.68 -8.47
C GLY A 147 -29.06 3.88 -7.52
N THR A 148 -29.16 4.99 -6.79
CA THR A 148 -30.30 5.21 -5.88
C THR A 148 -31.46 5.93 -6.53
N ASP A 149 -32.68 5.50 -6.17
CA ASP A 149 -33.85 6.35 -6.34
C ASP A 149 -33.87 7.35 -5.18
N LEU A 150 -33.64 8.63 -5.49
CA LEU A 150 -33.67 9.68 -4.47
C LEU A 150 -35.06 9.83 -3.82
N GLU A 151 -36.11 9.28 -4.44
CA GLU A 151 -37.48 9.30 -3.89
C GLU A 151 -37.78 8.14 -2.94
N ALA A 152 -37.09 6.99 -3.07
CA ALA A 152 -37.39 5.79 -2.28
C ALA A 152 -36.48 5.60 -1.06
N SER A 153 -35.21 6.03 -1.13
CA SER A 153 -34.29 6.02 0.00
C SER A 153 -33.16 7.01 -0.22
N SER A 154 -32.95 7.90 0.75
CA SER A 154 -31.88 8.89 0.64
C SER A 154 -30.50 8.23 0.77
N PRO A 155 -29.49 8.68 0.00
CA PRO A 155 -28.10 8.23 0.14
C PRO A 155 -27.59 8.32 1.59
N GLU A 156 -28.01 9.34 2.34
CA GLU A 156 -27.73 9.52 3.76
C GLU A 156 -28.17 8.31 4.59
N ALA A 157 -29.40 7.85 4.42
CA ALA A 157 -29.97 6.77 5.20
C ALA A 157 -29.27 5.43 4.90
N VAL A 158 -29.02 5.17 3.61
CA VAL A 158 -28.29 3.97 3.17
C VAL A 158 -26.88 3.94 3.77
N LEU A 159 -26.16 5.05 3.69
CA LEU A 159 -24.80 5.16 4.24
C LEU A 159 -24.80 5.10 5.76
N HIS A 160 -25.77 5.72 6.42
CA HIS A 160 -25.92 5.65 7.87
C HIS A 160 -26.05 4.20 8.32
N ASP A 161 -26.96 3.44 7.72
CA ASP A 161 -27.23 2.05 8.09
C ASP A 161 -26.03 1.14 7.82
N LEU A 162 -25.43 1.25 6.63
CA LEU A 162 -24.27 0.42 6.26
C LEU A 162 -23.02 0.73 7.08
N THR A 163 -22.85 1.97 7.54
CA THR A 163 -21.65 2.36 8.30
C THR A 163 -21.84 2.28 9.81
N TRP A 164 -23.08 2.19 10.32
CA TRP A 164 -23.41 2.30 11.75
C TRP A 164 -22.55 1.43 12.66
N GLY A 165 -22.42 0.14 12.34
CA GLY A 165 -21.68 -0.84 13.15
C GLY A 165 -20.18 -0.54 13.28
N ARG A 166 -19.61 0.23 12.35
CA ARG A 166 -18.18 0.62 12.33
C ARG A 166 -17.99 2.13 12.19
N ARG A 167 -18.98 2.93 12.58
CA ARG A 167 -19.00 4.38 12.36
C ARG A 167 -17.73 5.09 12.84
N HIS A 168 -17.21 4.71 14.01
CA HIS A 168 -16.03 5.33 14.60
C HIS A 168 -14.76 5.06 13.79
N MET A 169 -14.66 3.90 13.15
CA MET A 169 -13.55 3.55 12.27
C MET A 169 -13.59 4.42 11.00
N PHE A 170 -14.75 4.52 10.35
CA PHE A 170 -14.92 5.33 9.15
C PHE A 170 -14.77 6.83 9.43
N GLN A 171 -15.26 7.30 10.58
CA GLN A 171 -15.06 8.67 11.04
C GLN A 171 -13.57 8.97 11.27
N SER A 172 -12.85 8.08 11.96
CA SER A 172 -11.42 8.27 12.22
C SER A 172 -10.58 8.23 10.94
N ALA A 173 -11.04 7.49 9.93
CA ALA A 173 -10.42 7.44 8.61
C ALA A 173 -10.75 8.67 7.73
N GLY A 174 -11.73 9.48 8.12
CA GLY A 174 -12.14 10.68 7.40
C GLY A 174 -13.12 10.41 6.24
N LEU A 175 -13.90 9.32 6.30
CA LEU A 175 -14.82 8.94 5.22
C LEU A 175 -15.94 9.97 5.03
N TYR A 176 -16.54 10.43 6.12
CA TYR A 176 -17.73 11.28 6.07
C TYR A 176 -17.43 12.67 5.49
N GLU A 177 -16.19 13.16 5.63
CA GLU A 177 -15.68 14.39 5.04
C GLU A 177 -15.48 14.28 3.52
N ARG A 178 -15.44 13.06 2.96
CA ARG A 178 -15.31 12.82 1.53
C ARG A 178 -16.66 12.72 0.82
N LEU A 179 -17.76 12.63 1.57
CA LEU A 179 -19.09 12.41 1.02
C LEU A 179 -19.84 13.75 0.91
N PRO A 180 -20.65 13.96 -0.14
CA PRO A 180 -21.45 15.18 -0.28
C PRO A 180 -22.67 15.20 0.67
N TRP A 181 -22.98 14.08 1.31
CA TRP A 181 -24.16 13.87 2.14
C TRP A 181 -23.83 13.95 3.64
N LYS A 182 -24.76 14.47 4.43
CA LYS A 182 -24.61 14.52 5.90
C LYS A 182 -25.10 13.20 6.51
N VAL A 183 -24.16 12.29 6.72
CA VAL A 183 -24.42 10.95 7.28
C VAL A 183 -24.39 10.95 8.82
N LEU A 184 -23.76 11.97 9.43
CA LEU A 184 -23.66 12.18 10.88
C LEU A 184 -24.55 13.33 11.37
#